data_AF-A0A2I4H4T3-F1
#
_entry.id   AF-A0A2I4H4T3-F1
#
_cell.length_a   1.000
_cell.length_b   1.000
_cell.length_c   1.000
_cell.angle_alpha   90.00
_cell.angle_beta   90.00
_cell.angle_gamma   90.00
#
_symmetry.space_group_name_H-M   'P 1'
#
loop_
_entity.id
_entity.type
_entity.pdbx_description
1 polymer ?
#
loop_
_entity_poly.entity_id
_entity_poly.type
_entity_poly.pdbx_seq_one_letter_code
_entity_poly.pdbx_strand_id
1 'polypeptide(L)'
;MDWLQTSARLMIVSDLDHTMVDHHDSENLSLLRFNALWESNYRHDSLLVFSTGRSPTLYKELRKEKPMLTPDITIMSVGTEITYGNSMVPDEGWVEVLNQKWDAKIVKEESSKFHELELQPDTEQRPHKVSFKVDKDKAHVVTKSLLERFEKHGLDVKIIYSGGMDLDILPQGAGKGQALAYLLKKFKTEGKLPNNTLVCGDSGNDAELFSIPDVYGVMVSNAQEELLQWHAENAKNNPKIIHATERCAAGIIQAIGHFSLGPNTSPRDVMDFLHFKLENVNPGHEVVKFYLFYERWRRAEVENSEPYLASLKAACDPSGVFVHPSGIELSLFEIIDSLRSYYGDERGKRFRVWVDQVLPVQISPDTWLVKFKKWESSGGELKCCTSTAILSSKDATTVSDGLTWVHLHQTWFKELASKDHSTWPV
;
A
#
# COMPACT_ATOMS: atom_id res chain seq x y z
N MET A 1 14.58 -0.75 -9.70
CA MET A 1 13.71 0.25 -9.05
C MET A 1 14.38 1.60 -9.25
N ASP A 2 14.04 2.25 -10.35
CA ASP A 2 14.93 3.25 -10.93
C ASP A 2 14.62 4.67 -10.41
N TRP A 3 13.54 4.82 -9.64
CA TRP A 3 13.09 6.11 -9.14
C TRP A 3 13.73 6.51 -7.79
N LEU A 4 14.17 5.55 -6.96
CA LEU A 4 14.95 5.84 -5.75
C LEU A 4 16.44 5.82 -6.06
N GLN A 5 17.02 7.02 -6.14
CA GLN A 5 18.44 7.21 -6.39
C GLN A 5 19.30 6.91 -5.15
N THR A 6 18.73 7.02 -3.95
CA THR A 6 19.40 6.82 -2.65
C THR A 6 18.71 5.74 -1.82
N SER A 7 19.29 5.38 -0.67
CA SER A 7 18.60 4.57 0.35
C SER A 7 17.27 5.19 0.75
N ALA A 8 16.23 4.35 0.84
CA ALA A 8 14.94 4.77 1.33
C ALA A 8 15.02 5.16 2.81
N ARG A 9 14.38 6.26 3.20
CA ARG A 9 14.31 6.70 4.61
C ARG A 9 13.56 5.68 5.47
N LEU A 10 12.47 5.14 4.93
CA LEU A 10 11.65 4.13 5.56
C LEU A 10 11.21 3.10 4.51
N MET A 11 11.22 1.83 4.87
CA MET A 11 10.54 0.77 4.14
C MET A 11 9.44 0.19 5.03
N ILE A 12 8.19 0.29 4.60
CA ILE A 12 7.07 -0.40 5.25
C ILE A 12 6.79 -1.69 4.48
N VAL A 13 6.87 -2.82 5.17
CA VAL A 13 6.49 -4.13 4.63
C VAL A 13 5.30 -4.64 5.44
N SER A 14 4.13 -4.60 4.81
CA SER A 14 2.86 -4.86 5.48
C SER A 14 2.17 -6.06 4.85
N ASP A 15 1.62 -6.94 5.67
CA ASP A 15 0.53 -7.80 5.21
C ASP A 15 -0.69 -6.98 4.76
N LEU A 16 -1.56 -7.60 3.96
CA LEU A 16 -2.75 -6.98 3.43
C LEU A 16 -3.99 -7.28 4.26
N ASP A 17 -4.40 -8.53 4.33
CA ASP A 17 -5.70 -8.93 4.86
C ASP A 17 -5.70 -8.81 6.38
N HIS A 18 -6.61 -8.03 6.96
CA HIS A 18 -6.64 -7.76 8.41
C HIS A 18 -5.42 -7.01 8.96
N THR A 19 -4.44 -6.64 8.14
CA THR A 19 -3.32 -5.77 8.51
C THR A 19 -3.42 -4.40 7.82
N MET A 20 -3.25 -4.29 6.50
CA MET A 20 -3.44 -3.01 5.79
C MET A 20 -4.92 -2.76 5.48
N VAL A 21 -5.64 -3.81 5.11
CA VAL A 21 -7.05 -3.78 4.69
C VAL A 21 -7.91 -4.35 5.81
N ASP A 22 -8.90 -3.57 6.24
CA ASP A 22 -9.96 -4.08 7.11
C ASP A 22 -11.16 -4.53 6.28
N HIS A 23 -11.41 -5.84 6.25
CA HIS A 23 -12.57 -6.40 5.55
C HIS A 23 -13.90 -6.06 6.23
N HIS A 24 -13.86 -5.64 7.49
CA HIS A 24 -15.05 -5.21 8.23
C HIS A 24 -15.32 -3.70 8.10
N ASP A 25 -14.41 -2.93 7.51
CA ASP A 25 -14.60 -1.50 7.27
C ASP A 25 -15.11 -1.27 5.84
N SER A 26 -16.42 -1.08 5.70
CA SER A 26 -17.04 -0.77 4.42
C SER A 26 -16.68 0.61 3.85
N GLU A 27 -16.18 1.52 4.69
CA GLU A 27 -15.79 2.89 4.31
C GLU A 27 -14.28 3.02 4.06
N ASN A 28 -13.48 2.00 4.41
CA ASN A 28 -12.03 1.93 4.29
C ASN A 28 -11.31 3.14 4.90
N LEU A 29 -11.82 3.69 6.00
CA LEU A 29 -11.34 4.94 6.60
C LEU A 29 -9.87 4.84 7.02
N SER A 30 -9.48 3.79 7.73
CA SER A 30 -8.10 3.61 8.20
C SER A 30 -7.12 3.42 7.03
N LEU A 31 -7.53 2.69 5.98
CA LEU A 31 -6.73 2.55 4.76
C LEU A 31 -6.58 3.90 4.05
N LEU A 32 -7.66 4.65 3.89
CA LEU A 32 -7.63 5.98 3.26
C LEU A 32 -6.81 7.00 4.08
N ARG A 33 -6.82 6.90 5.42
CA ARG A 33 -5.93 7.67 6.31
C ARG A 33 -4.47 7.33 6.06
N PHE A 34 -4.13 6.05 5.95
CA PHE A 34 -2.77 5.61 5.61
C PHE A 34 -2.37 6.12 4.22
N ASN A 35 -3.24 6.00 3.21
CA ASN A 35 -2.96 6.46 1.86
C ASN A 35 -2.58 7.95 1.81
N ALA A 36 -3.39 8.79 2.46
CA ALA A 36 -3.14 10.22 2.51
C ALA A 36 -1.84 10.55 3.25
N LEU A 37 -1.53 9.82 4.33
CA LEU A 37 -0.28 9.99 5.07
C LEU A 37 0.92 9.61 4.19
N TRP A 38 0.86 8.45 3.54
CA TRP A 38 1.94 7.89 2.72
C TRP A 38 2.25 8.79 1.53
N GLU A 39 1.25 9.14 0.73
CA GLU A 39 1.41 9.99 -0.46
C GLU A 39 1.88 11.41 -0.11
N SER A 40 1.51 11.92 1.06
CA SER A 40 1.89 13.26 1.50
C SER A 40 3.31 13.34 2.09
N ASN A 41 3.81 12.29 2.75
CA ASN A 41 5.00 12.39 3.61
C ASN A 41 6.08 11.35 3.35
N TYR A 42 5.79 10.28 2.61
CA TYR A 42 6.70 9.13 2.49
C TYR A 42 6.97 8.74 1.05
N ARG A 43 6.00 8.88 0.13
CA ARG A 43 6.11 8.42 -1.26
C ARG A 43 7.35 8.91 -2.01
N HIS A 44 7.91 10.07 -1.66
CA HIS A 44 9.05 10.67 -2.37
C HIS A 44 10.41 10.09 -1.95
N ASP A 45 10.53 9.44 -0.79
CA ASP A 45 11.81 8.98 -0.24
C ASP A 45 11.75 7.62 0.49
N SER A 46 10.60 6.95 0.43
CA SER A 46 10.32 5.72 1.18
C SER A 46 9.77 4.62 0.27
N LEU A 47 9.81 3.38 0.75
CA LEU A 47 9.38 2.18 0.02
C LEU A 47 8.14 1.57 0.65
N LEU A 48 7.13 1.31 -0.16
CA LEU A 48 5.95 0.53 0.25
C LEU A 48 6.04 -0.89 -0.33
N VAL A 49 6.01 -1.87 0.55
CA VAL A 49 6.04 -3.29 0.20
C VAL A 49 4.77 -3.94 0.76
N PHE A 50 4.00 -4.61 -0.10
CA PHE A 50 2.90 -5.47 0.37
C PHE A 50 3.36 -6.92 0.40
N SER A 51 3.21 -7.58 1.56
CA SER A 51 3.67 -8.94 1.83
C SER A 51 2.50 -9.84 2.22
N THR A 52 1.82 -10.41 1.23
CA THR A 52 0.52 -11.09 1.38
C THR A 52 0.59 -12.59 1.14
N GLY A 53 -0.33 -13.32 1.76
CA GLY A 53 -0.61 -14.73 1.42
C GLY A 53 -1.31 -14.90 0.07
N ARG A 54 -1.99 -13.85 -0.43
CA ARG A 54 -2.73 -13.89 -1.69
C ARG A 54 -1.83 -14.20 -2.88
N SER A 55 -2.38 -14.95 -3.83
CA SER A 55 -1.78 -15.13 -5.15
C SER A 55 -1.80 -13.82 -5.96
N PRO A 56 -1.00 -13.70 -7.04
CA PRO A 56 -1.02 -12.53 -7.90
C PRO A 56 -2.41 -12.20 -8.48
N THR A 57 -3.23 -13.23 -8.71
CA THR A 57 -4.61 -13.07 -9.19
C THR A 57 -5.48 -12.42 -8.11
N LEU A 58 -5.48 -12.99 -6.90
CA LEU A 58 -6.29 -12.52 -5.78
C LEU A 58 -5.84 -11.16 -5.23
N TYR A 59 -4.55 -10.85 -5.35
CA TYR A 59 -4.02 -9.52 -5.08
C TYR A 59 -4.59 -8.48 -6.06
N LYS A 60 -4.61 -8.80 -7.37
CA LYS A 60 -5.18 -7.90 -8.38
C LYS A 60 -6.69 -7.71 -8.21
N GLU A 61 -7.40 -8.72 -7.74
CA GLU A 61 -8.82 -8.60 -7.39
C GLU A 61 -9.03 -7.68 -6.20
N LEU A 62 -8.28 -7.87 -5.10
CA LEU A 62 -8.37 -7.00 -3.93
C LEU A 62 -8.10 -5.53 -4.28
N ARG A 63 -7.14 -5.27 -5.17
CA ARG A 63 -6.86 -3.91 -5.68
C ARG A 63 -8.01 -3.26 -6.44
N LYS A 64 -8.92 -4.05 -7.03
CA LYS A 64 -10.13 -3.52 -7.70
C LYS A 64 -11.23 -3.24 -6.68
N GLU A 65 -11.25 -3.96 -5.57
CA GLU A 65 -12.28 -3.87 -4.53
C GLU A 65 -11.99 -2.80 -3.48
N LYS A 66 -10.71 -2.56 -3.19
CA LYS A 66 -10.27 -1.69 -2.10
C LYS A 66 -9.43 -0.53 -2.64
N PRO A 67 -9.50 0.66 -2.02
CA PRO A 67 -8.73 1.83 -2.43
C PRO A 67 -7.26 1.69 -2.01
N MET A 68 -6.56 0.69 -2.53
CA MET A 68 -5.16 0.42 -2.19
C MET A 68 -4.22 1.30 -3.01
N LEU A 69 -3.15 1.78 -2.36
CA LEU A 69 -2.03 2.37 -3.09
C LEU A 69 -1.31 1.33 -3.95
N THR A 70 -0.59 1.81 -4.96
CA THR A 70 0.37 1.00 -5.71
C THR A 70 1.66 0.88 -4.90
N PRO A 71 2.04 -0.34 -4.44
CA PRO A 71 3.30 -0.53 -3.75
C PRO A 71 4.47 -0.49 -4.75
N ASP A 72 5.67 -0.34 -4.21
CA ASP A 72 6.91 -0.45 -4.98
C ASP A 72 7.29 -1.91 -5.23
N ILE A 73 7.03 -2.77 -4.25
CA ILE A 73 7.29 -4.21 -4.29
C ILE A 73 6.07 -4.97 -3.77
N THR A 74 5.79 -6.10 -4.37
CA THR A 74 4.86 -7.09 -3.81
C THR A 74 5.60 -8.38 -3.51
N ILE A 75 5.44 -8.88 -2.30
CA ILE A 75 5.76 -10.23 -1.88
C ILE A 75 4.40 -10.94 -1.77
N MET A 76 4.17 -11.96 -2.60
CA MET A 76 2.87 -12.64 -2.72
C MET A 76 3.03 -14.13 -2.45
N SER A 77 1.90 -14.84 -2.36
CA SER A 77 1.87 -16.29 -2.22
C SER A 77 2.73 -16.76 -1.05
N VAL A 78 2.61 -16.05 0.09
CA VAL A 78 3.35 -16.31 1.35
C VAL A 78 4.88 -16.24 1.16
N GLY A 79 5.35 -15.30 0.33
CA GLY A 79 6.78 -15.09 0.12
C GLY A 79 7.41 -15.90 -0.99
N THR A 80 6.61 -16.60 -1.81
CA THR A 80 7.15 -17.39 -2.93
C THR A 80 7.28 -16.58 -4.22
N GLU A 81 6.68 -15.40 -4.29
CA GLU A 81 6.75 -14.53 -5.46
C GLU A 81 7.11 -13.12 -5.03
N ILE A 82 8.20 -12.57 -5.59
CA ILE A 82 8.58 -11.16 -5.43
C ILE A 82 8.40 -10.49 -6.79
N THR A 83 7.68 -9.36 -6.83
CA THR A 83 7.50 -8.59 -8.06
C THR A 83 7.67 -7.09 -7.85
N TYR A 84 8.04 -6.38 -8.92
CA TYR A 84 8.40 -4.96 -8.88
C TYR A 84 7.47 -4.09 -9.72
N GLY A 85 7.08 -2.95 -9.13
CA GLY A 85 6.41 -1.84 -9.81
C GLY A 85 5.02 -2.15 -10.38
N ASN A 86 4.51 -1.23 -11.21
CA ASN A 86 3.17 -1.32 -11.82
C ASN A 86 2.97 -2.59 -12.66
N SER A 87 4.02 -3.02 -13.38
CA SER A 87 3.96 -4.18 -14.27
C SER A 87 4.11 -5.51 -13.54
N MET A 88 4.37 -5.49 -12.22
CA MET A 88 4.59 -6.70 -11.40
C MET A 88 5.64 -7.63 -12.02
N VAL A 89 6.79 -7.07 -12.39
CA VAL A 89 7.88 -7.83 -13.01
C VAL A 89 8.49 -8.79 -11.96
N PRO A 90 8.54 -10.11 -12.20
CA PRO A 90 9.10 -11.07 -11.25
C PRO A 90 10.59 -10.84 -10.94
N ASP A 91 11.00 -11.18 -9.72
CA ASP A 91 12.42 -11.30 -9.35
C ASP A 91 12.96 -12.68 -9.76
N GLU A 92 13.62 -12.76 -10.90
CA GLU A 92 14.20 -14.02 -11.41
C GLU A 92 15.26 -14.61 -10.45
N GLY A 93 16.00 -13.76 -9.73
CA GLY A 93 16.97 -14.22 -8.73
C GLY A 93 16.31 -14.96 -7.56
N TRP A 94 15.12 -14.50 -7.14
CA TRP A 94 14.33 -15.16 -6.11
C TRP A 94 13.77 -16.50 -6.59
N VAL A 95 13.31 -16.56 -7.84
CA VAL A 95 12.84 -17.81 -8.46
C VAL A 95 13.95 -18.88 -8.43
N GLU A 96 15.18 -18.51 -8.78
CA GLU A 96 16.31 -19.44 -8.74
C GLU A 96 16.69 -19.91 -7.33
N VAL A 97 16.55 -19.03 -6.33
CA VAL A 97 16.72 -19.42 -4.92
C VAL A 97 15.69 -20.49 -4.53
N LEU A 98 14.43 -20.32 -4.92
CA LEU A 98 13.34 -21.23 -4.57
C LEU A 98 13.35 -22.56 -5.33
N ASN A 99 14.02 -22.64 -6.48
CA ASN A 99 14.17 -23.89 -7.25
C ASN A 99 15.04 -24.93 -6.53
N GLN A 100 15.82 -24.54 -5.52
CA GLN A 100 16.75 -25.44 -4.84
C GLN A 100 15.99 -26.49 -4.03
N LYS A 101 16.17 -27.77 -4.40
CA LYS A 101 15.57 -28.94 -3.74
C LYS A 101 14.04 -28.84 -3.57
N TRP A 102 13.39 -28.30 -4.59
CA TRP A 102 11.95 -28.16 -4.66
C TRP A 102 11.38 -28.88 -5.88
N ASP A 103 10.31 -29.65 -5.69
CA ASP A 103 9.51 -30.23 -6.77
C ASP A 103 8.02 -30.24 -6.37
N ALA A 104 7.26 -29.31 -6.93
CA ALA A 104 5.84 -29.17 -6.64
C ALA A 104 5.00 -30.40 -7.06
N LYS A 105 5.45 -31.20 -8.03
CA LYS A 105 4.73 -32.41 -8.44
C LYS A 105 4.85 -33.49 -7.37
N ILE A 106 6.07 -33.74 -6.89
CA ILE A 106 6.30 -34.69 -5.79
C ILE A 106 5.55 -34.23 -4.53
N VAL A 107 5.55 -32.92 -4.24
CA VAL A 107 4.78 -32.36 -3.12
C VAL A 107 3.29 -32.70 -3.24
N LYS A 108 2.67 -32.43 -4.39
CA LYS A 108 1.26 -32.75 -4.64
C LYS A 108 0.97 -34.25 -4.54
N GLU A 109 1.84 -35.07 -5.13
CA GLU A 109 1.68 -36.53 -5.14
C GLU A 109 1.74 -37.13 -3.73
N GLU A 110 2.73 -36.77 -2.91
CA GLU A 110 2.82 -37.26 -1.53
C GLU A 110 1.71 -36.69 -0.64
N SER A 111 1.35 -35.42 -0.80
CA SER A 111 0.27 -34.79 -0.02
C SER A 111 -1.10 -35.39 -0.33
N SER A 112 -1.37 -35.78 -1.57
CA SER A 112 -2.66 -36.42 -1.95
C SER A 112 -2.93 -37.77 -1.26
N LYS A 113 -1.92 -38.36 -0.61
CA LYS A 113 -2.04 -39.62 0.15
C LYS A 113 -2.63 -39.40 1.55
N PHE A 114 -2.80 -38.16 1.98
CA PHE A 114 -3.38 -37.77 3.26
C PHE A 114 -4.84 -37.38 3.06
N HIS A 115 -5.76 -38.13 3.67
CA HIS A 115 -7.20 -37.91 3.56
C HIS A 115 -7.68 -36.70 4.39
N GLU A 116 -6.84 -36.23 5.30
CA GLU A 116 -7.03 -35.04 6.13
C GLU A 116 -6.82 -33.73 5.37
N LEU A 117 -6.19 -33.79 4.18
CA LEU A 117 -5.87 -32.62 3.37
C LEU A 117 -6.87 -32.45 2.22
N GLU A 118 -7.49 -31.28 2.16
CA GLU A 118 -8.30 -30.86 1.02
C GLU A 118 -7.50 -29.86 0.17
N LEU A 119 -7.29 -30.15 -1.12
CA LEU A 119 -6.54 -29.25 -2.01
C LEU A 119 -7.32 -27.94 -2.21
N GLN A 120 -6.64 -26.80 -2.05
CA GLN A 120 -7.24 -25.49 -2.35
C GLN A 120 -7.37 -25.24 -3.86
N PRO A 121 -8.26 -24.31 -4.30
CA PRO A 121 -8.48 -24.01 -5.72
C PRO A 121 -7.20 -23.67 -6.49
N ASP A 122 -7.23 -23.86 -7.81
CA ASP A 122 -6.07 -23.62 -8.69
C ASP A 122 -5.49 -22.19 -8.58
N THR A 123 -6.32 -21.21 -8.22
CA THR A 123 -5.89 -19.82 -7.98
C THR A 123 -4.91 -19.66 -6.82
N GLU A 124 -4.87 -20.63 -5.91
CA GLU A 124 -3.96 -20.68 -4.75
C GLU A 124 -2.71 -21.53 -4.98
N GLN A 125 -2.71 -22.33 -6.04
CA GLN A 125 -1.58 -23.20 -6.39
C GLN A 125 -0.57 -22.42 -7.25
N ARG A 126 0.69 -22.36 -6.82
CA ARG A 126 1.77 -21.63 -7.52
C ARG A 126 2.97 -22.54 -7.78
N PRO A 127 3.94 -22.13 -8.63
CA PRO A 127 5.13 -22.95 -8.91
C PRO A 127 5.90 -23.37 -7.65
N HIS A 128 5.94 -22.52 -6.62
CA HIS A 128 6.63 -22.76 -5.35
C HIS A 128 5.70 -22.78 -4.13
N LYS A 129 4.39 -22.98 -4.32
CA LYS A 129 3.38 -23.08 -3.24
C LYS A 129 2.33 -24.13 -3.59
N VAL A 130 2.15 -25.09 -2.68
CA VAL A 130 1.03 -26.05 -2.75
C VAL A 130 0.19 -25.90 -1.49
N SER A 131 -1.09 -25.56 -1.67
CA SER A 131 -1.97 -25.15 -0.56
C SER A 131 -3.10 -26.15 -0.34
N PHE A 132 -3.36 -26.44 0.93
CA PHE A 132 -4.41 -27.33 1.40
C PHE A 132 -5.23 -26.68 2.52
N LYS A 133 -6.39 -27.28 2.83
CA LYS A 133 -7.11 -27.08 4.09
C LYS A 133 -6.95 -28.31 4.96
N VAL A 134 -6.87 -28.09 6.27
CA VAL A 134 -6.76 -29.15 7.28
C VAL A 134 -7.40 -28.71 8.59
N ASP A 135 -8.03 -29.64 9.31
CA ASP A 135 -8.56 -29.37 10.65
C ASP A 135 -7.43 -29.09 11.66
N LYS A 136 -7.64 -28.11 12.56
CA LYS A 136 -6.64 -27.66 13.56
C LYS A 136 -6.04 -28.80 14.39
N ASP A 137 -6.86 -29.77 14.79
CA ASP A 137 -6.46 -30.91 15.62
C ASP A 137 -5.59 -31.93 14.86
N LYS A 138 -5.69 -31.97 13.53
CA LYS A 138 -4.93 -32.88 12.66
C LYS A 138 -3.67 -32.24 12.10
N ALA A 139 -3.63 -30.91 11.99
CA ALA A 139 -2.56 -30.15 11.33
C ALA A 139 -1.15 -30.57 11.79
N HIS A 140 -0.92 -30.68 13.11
CA HIS A 140 0.40 -31.03 13.66
C HIS A 140 0.87 -32.44 13.25
N VAL A 141 -0.02 -33.44 13.29
CA VAL A 141 0.31 -34.83 12.96
C VAL A 141 0.58 -35.00 11.48
N VAL A 142 -0.24 -34.38 10.63
CA VAL A 142 -0.09 -34.37 9.17
C VAL A 142 1.22 -33.70 8.77
N THR A 143 1.51 -32.52 9.33
CA THR A 143 2.74 -31.75 9.08
C THR A 143 3.98 -32.60 9.34
N LYS A 144 4.08 -33.24 10.51
CA LYS A 144 5.23 -34.06 10.86
C LYS A 144 5.43 -35.22 9.86
N SER A 145 4.35 -35.90 9.51
CA SER A 145 4.38 -37.06 8.61
C SER A 145 4.76 -36.66 7.17
N LEU A 146 4.32 -35.49 6.71
CA LEU A 146 4.68 -34.94 5.42
C LEU A 146 6.18 -34.59 5.35
N LEU A 147 6.71 -33.91 6.36
CA LEU A 147 8.13 -33.54 6.41
C LEU A 147 9.05 -34.77 6.28
N GLU A 148 8.76 -35.84 7.01
CA GLU A 148 9.51 -37.11 6.92
C GLU A 148 9.43 -37.77 5.53
N ARG A 149 8.33 -37.57 4.78
CA ARG A 149 8.19 -38.07 3.41
C ARG A 149 8.98 -37.23 2.43
N PHE A 150 8.85 -35.90 2.52
CA PHE A 150 9.56 -34.98 1.63
C PHE A 150 11.07 -35.10 1.77
N GLU A 151 11.58 -35.28 2.99
CA GLU A 151 13.00 -35.54 3.24
C GLU A 151 13.49 -36.81 2.52
N LYS A 152 12.70 -37.90 2.49
CA LYS A 152 13.03 -39.14 1.76
C LYS A 152 13.09 -38.95 0.24
N HIS A 153 12.40 -37.95 -0.29
CA HIS A 153 12.47 -37.55 -1.69
C HIS A 153 13.57 -36.51 -1.97
N GLY A 154 14.36 -36.13 -0.95
CA GLY A 154 15.43 -35.14 -1.07
C GLY A 154 14.92 -33.70 -1.21
N LEU A 155 13.67 -33.44 -0.82
CA LEU A 155 13.08 -32.12 -0.83
C LEU A 155 13.34 -31.38 0.49
N ASP A 156 13.71 -30.11 0.41
CA ASP A 156 13.80 -29.22 1.56
C ASP A 156 12.55 -28.33 1.56
N VAL A 157 11.56 -28.64 2.42
CA VAL A 157 10.28 -27.93 2.45
C VAL A 157 9.99 -27.30 3.81
N LYS A 158 9.25 -26.19 3.78
CA LYS A 158 8.61 -25.55 4.92
C LYS A 158 7.10 -25.73 4.80
N ILE A 159 6.45 -26.00 5.93
CA ILE A 159 5.00 -26.05 6.04
C ILE A 159 4.54 -24.93 6.95
N ILE A 160 3.62 -24.09 6.46
CA ILE A 160 3.03 -22.97 7.20
C ILE A 160 1.57 -23.28 7.43
N TYR A 161 1.13 -23.18 8.68
CA TYR A 161 -0.27 -23.26 9.06
C TYR A 161 -0.77 -21.88 9.49
N SER A 162 -1.87 -21.41 8.93
CA SER A 162 -2.42 -20.07 9.20
C SER A 162 -3.94 -20.02 9.09
N GLY A 163 -4.55 -18.96 9.64
CA GLY A 163 -6.00 -18.73 9.52
C GLY A 163 -6.87 -19.81 10.15
N GLY A 164 -6.29 -20.66 11.00
CA GLY A 164 -6.99 -21.75 11.67
C GLY A 164 -7.43 -22.91 10.76
N MET A 165 -7.03 -22.95 9.49
CA MET A 165 -7.40 -24.03 8.57
C MET A 165 -6.48 -24.20 7.35
N ASP A 166 -5.71 -23.18 6.97
CA ASP A 166 -4.88 -23.23 5.76
C ASP A 166 -3.52 -23.85 6.05
N LEU A 167 -3.06 -24.75 5.17
CA LEU A 167 -1.75 -25.39 5.23
C LEU A 167 -1.03 -25.22 3.89
N ASP A 168 0.04 -24.44 3.91
CA ASP A 168 0.87 -24.12 2.75
C ASP A 168 2.19 -24.89 2.81
N ILE A 169 2.52 -25.62 1.75
CA ILE A 169 3.79 -26.31 1.57
C ILE A 169 4.63 -25.53 0.57
N LEU A 170 5.79 -25.08 1.00
CA LEU A 170 6.69 -24.18 0.28
C LEU A 170 8.13 -24.73 0.31
N PRO A 171 9.06 -24.25 -0.54
CA PRO A 171 10.49 -24.48 -0.34
C PRO A 171 10.95 -24.01 1.04
N GLN A 172 11.94 -24.68 1.64
CA GLN A 172 12.46 -24.32 2.97
C GLN A 172 12.94 -22.86 3.05
N GLY A 173 13.53 -22.36 1.96
CA GLY A 173 13.99 -20.98 1.82
C GLY A 173 12.90 -19.94 1.52
N ALA A 174 11.64 -20.35 1.38
CA ALA A 174 10.51 -19.44 1.18
C ALA A 174 9.94 -18.90 2.50
N GLY A 175 8.90 -18.08 2.41
CA GLY A 175 8.24 -17.42 3.54
C GLY A 175 8.37 -15.91 3.47
N LYS A 176 7.44 -15.18 4.08
CA LYS A 176 7.43 -13.70 4.10
C LYS A 176 8.74 -13.14 4.69
N GLY A 177 9.24 -13.74 5.77
CA GLY A 177 10.52 -13.35 6.39
C GLY A 177 11.71 -13.61 5.47
N GLN A 178 11.79 -14.77 4.83
CA GLN A 178 12.91 -15.08 3.92
C GLN A 178 12.92 -14.19 2.68
N ALA A 179 11.75 -13.91 2.11
CA ALA A 179 11.61 -12.95 1.02
C ALA A 179 12.09 -11.54 1.42
N LEU A 180 11.74 -11.09 2.62
CA LEU A 180 12.23 -9.82 3.16
C LEU A 180 13.76 -9.84 3.40
N ALA A 181 14.30 -10.93 3.95
CA ALA A 181 15.74 -11.09 4.15
C ALA A 181 16.51 -11.03 2.82
N TYR A 182 15.97 -11.68 1.78
CA TYR A 182 16.51 -11.62 0.42
C TYR A 182 16.52 -10.18 -0.12
N LEU A 183 15.40 -9.45 0.00
CA LEU A 183 15.31 -8.05 -0.44
C LEU A 183 16.30 -7.14 0.30
N LEU A 184 16.40 -7.25 1.63
CA LEU A 184 17.35 -6.46 2.41
C LEU A 184 18.80 -6.77 2.03
N LYS A 185 19.14 -8.05 1.79
CA LYS A 185 20.46 -8.44 1.30
C LYS A 185 20.75 -7.88 -0.09
N LYS A 186 19.76 -7.91 -0.99
CA LYS A 186 19.85 -7.33 -2.33
C LYS A 186 20.10 -5.82 -2.26
N PHE A 187 19.29 -5.09 -1.49
CA PHE A 187 19.49 -3.66 -1.29
C PHE A 187 20.84 -3.31 -0.65
N LYS A 188 21.31 -4.12 0.31
CA LYS A 188 22.65 -3.94 0.90
C LYS A 188 23.75 -4.09 -0.16
N THR A 189 23.62 -5.08 -1.05
CA THR A 189 24.57 -5.31 -2.14
C THR A 189 24.56 -4.17 -3.16
N GLU A 190 23.40 -3.58 -3.40
CA GLU A 190 23.22 -2.42 -4.27
C GLU A 190 23.60 -1.08 -3.62
N GLY A 191 24.01 -1.09 -2.33
CA GLY A 191 24.32 0.14 -1.59
C GLY A 191 23.11 1.00 -1.25
N LYS A 192 21.91 0.42 -1.25
CA LYS A 192 20.60 1.08 -1.08
C LYS A 192 19.78 0.51 0.09
N LEU A 193 20.44 -0.05 1.10
CA LEU A 193 19.75 -0.58 2.28
C LEU A 193 18.87 0.52 2.91
N PRO A 194 17.57 0.29 3.15
CA PRO A 194 16.71 1.27 3.80
C PRO A 194 17.23 1.64 5.19
N ASN A 195 17.10 2.90 5.58
CA ASN A 195 17.56 3.38 6.88
C ASN A 195 16.74 2.76 8.04
N ASN A 196 15.44 2.62 7.82
CA ASN A 196 14.51 1.98 8.75
C ASN A 196 13.60 1.01 7.99
N THR A 197 13.27 -0.11 8.61
CA THR A 197 12.28 -1.06 8.10
C THR A 197 11.22 -1.30 9.18
N LEU A 198 9.95 -1.12 8.83
CA LEU A 198 8.80 -1.45 9.68
C LEU A 198 8.03 -2.61 9.06
N VAL A 199 7.94 -3.73 9.77
CA VAL A 199 7.11 -4.89 9.39
C VAL A 199 5.76 -4.82 10.11
N CYS A 200 4.69 -5.14 9.38
CA CYS A 200 3.31 -5.12 9.90
C CYS A 200 2.63 -6.46 9.60
N GLY A 201 1.95 -7.04 10.58
CA GLY A 201 1.22 -8.30 10.40
C GLY A 201 0.16 -8.54 11.47
N ASP A 202 -0.68 -9.55 11.23
CA ASP A 202 -1.76 -9.96 12.13
C ASP A 202 -1.79 -11.47 12.37
N SER A 203 -1.18 -12.32 11.54
CA SER A 203 -1.35 -13.77 11.60
C SER A 203 -0.05 -14.57 11.64
N GLY A 204 -0.15 -15.89 11.77
CA GLY A 204 1.01 -16.78 11.89
C GLY A 204 1.98 -16.74 10.69
N ASN A 205 1.47 -16.46 9.49
CA ASN A 205 2.33 -16.36 8.29
C ASN A 205 3.22 -15.09 8.29
N ASP A 206 2.97 -14.15 9.19
CA ASP A 206 3.74 -12.92 9.38
C ASP A 206 4.86 -13.06 10.41
N ALA A 207 4.83 -14.09 11.27
CA ALA A 207 5.74 -14.25 12.40
C ALA A 207 7.22 -14.14 11.99
N GLU A 208 7.60 -14.72 10.85
CA GLU A 208 8.98 -14.65 10.35
C GLU A 208 9.44 -13.22 9.99
N LEU A 209 8.53 -12.31 9.64
CA LEU A 209 8.87 -10.90 9.39
C LEU A 209 9.44 -10.25 10.65
N PHE A 210 8.88 -10.58 11.81
CA PHE A 210 9.29 -10.03 13.11
C PHE A 210 10.61 -10.64 13.63
N SER A 211 11.06 -11.75 13.05
CA SER A 211 12.37 -12.35 13.36
C SER A 211 13.53 -11.72 12.60
N ILE A 212 13.26 -10.85 11.63
CA ILE A 212 14.32 -10.22 10.84
C ILE A 212 15.13 -9.27 11.72
N PRO A 213 16.47 -9.38 11.74
CA PRO A 213 17.30 -8.49 12.53
C PRO A 213 17.12 -7.02 12.13
N ASP A 214 17.18 -6.14 13.12
CA ASP A 214 17.16 -4.68 12.95
C ASP A 214 15.91 -4.05 12.30
N VAL A 215 14.80 -4.78 12.25
CA VAL A 215 13.49 -4.21 11.88
C VAL A 215 12.71 -3.73 13.10
N TYR A 216 11.86 -2.74 12.88
CA TYR A 216 10.74 -2.43 13.76
C TYR A 216 9.54 -3.30 13.37
N GLY A 217 8.71 -3.69 14.33
CA GLY A 217 7.55 -4.55 14.10
C GLY A 217 6.30 -4.04 14.79
N VAL A 218 5.18 -4.12 14.10
CA VAL A 218 3.84 -3.90 14.68
C VAL A 218 2.92 -5.07 14.39
N MET A 219 2.42 -5.67 15.46
CA MET A 219 1.23 -6.51 15.43
C MET A 219 0.02 -5.60 15.61
N VAL A 220 -0.92 -5.59 14.67
CA VAL A 220 -2.14 -4.77 14.79
C VAL A 220 -3.04 -5.30 15.91
N SER A 221 -3.92 -4.47 16.48
CA SER A 221 -4.71 -4.87 17.66
C SER A 221 -5.64 -6.07 17.45
N ASN A 222 -5.92 -6.38 16.19
CA ASN A 222 -6.70 -7.53 15.75
C ASN A 222 -5.86 -8.74 15.33
N ALA A 223 -4.60 -8.81 15.79
CA ALA A 223 -3.74 -9.95 15.57
C ALA A 223 -4.35 -11.24 16.13
N GLN A 224 -4.15 -12.33 15.39
CA GLN A 224 -4.64 -13.66 15.71
C GLN A 224 -3.81 -14.31 16.82
N GLU A 225 -4.40 -15.30 17.46
CA GLU A 225 -3.84 -15.98 18.64
C GLU A 225 -2.43 -16.53 18.35
N GLU A 226 -2.20 -17.10 17.17
CA GLU A 226 -0.91 -17.70 16.83
C GLU A 226 0.24 -16.69 16.74
N LEU A 227 0.00 -15.46 16.27
CA LEU A 227 1.02 -14.41 16.21
C LEU A 227 1.30 -13.85 17.61
N LEU A 228 0.25 -13.68 18.43
CA LEU A 228 0.39 -13.24 19.82
C LEU A 228 1.15 -14.26 20.67
N GLN A 229 0.88 -15.56 20.46
CA GLN A 229 1.62 -16.64 21.10
C GLN A 229 3.08 -16.63 20.66
N TRP A 230 3.34 -16.53 19.34
CA TRP A 230 4.70 -16.40 18.82
C TRP A 230 5.45 -15.23 19.48
N HIS A 231 4.80 -14.07 19.60
CA HIS A 231 5.41 -12.91 20.24
C HIS A 231 5.72 -13.16 21.72
N ALA A 232 4.81 -13.78 22.47
CA ALA A 232 5.03 -14.10 23.88
C ALA A 232 6.24 -15.03 24.11
N GLU A 233 6.49 -15.94 23.17
CA GLU A 233 7.57 -16.91 23.22
C GLU A 233 8.90 -16.36 22.69
N ASN A 234 8.89 -15.53 21.65
CA ASN A 234 10.09 -15.15 20.88
C ASN A 234 10.50 -13.69 21.02
N ALA A 235 9.55 -12.78 21.31
CA ALA A 235 9.75 -11.35 21.15
C ALA A 235 9.25 -10.48 22.32
N LYS A 236 8.78 -11.09 23.42
CA LYS A 236 8.15 -10.39 24.56
C LYS A 236 8.93 -9.20 25.13
N ASN A 237 10.26 -9.27 25.10
CA ASN A 237 11.15 -8.23 25.62
C ASN A 237 11.86 -7.43 24.52
N ASN A 238 11.44 -7.56 23.26
CA ASN A 238 12.05 -6.84 22.14
C ASN A 238 11.42 -5.43 22.06
N PRO A 239 12.16 -4.35 22.37
CA PRO A 239 11.62 -2.99 22.35
C PRO A 239 11.32 -2.49 20.93
N LYS A 240 11.77 -3.19 19.88
CA LYS A 240 11.47 -2.86 18.48
C LYS A 240 10.16 -3.48 17.99
N ILE A 241 9.45 -4.25 18.82
CA ILE A 241 8.19 -4.88 18.45
C ILE A 241 7.09 -4.41 19.41
N ILE A 242 5.97 -3.97 18.86
CA ILE A 242 4.79 -3.59 19.64
C ILE A 242 3.54 -4.35 19.20
N HIS A 243 2.62 -4.50 20.14
CA HIS A 243 1.23 -4.78 19.86
C HIS A 243 0.47 -3.45 19.90
N ALA A 244 -0.02 -3.01 18.74
CA ALA A 244 -0.75 -1.76 18.61
C ALA A 244 -2.10 -1.82 19.34
N THR A 245 -2.59 -0.67 19.79
CA THR A 245 -3.97 -0.54 20.30
C THR A 245 -4.95 -0.33 19.16
N GLU A 246 -4.47 0.19 18.03
CA GLU A 246 -5.26 0.46 16.83
C GLU A 246 -5.30 -0.74 15.87
N ARG A 247 -6.42 -0.83 15.16
CA ARG A 247 -6.75 -1.92 14.23
C ARG A 247 -6.22 -1.64 12.83
N CYS A 248 -5.78 -2.69 12.12
CA CYS A 248 -5.34 -2.63 10.73
C CYS A 248 -4.40 -1.43 10.42
N ALA A 249 -4.62 -0.70 9.32
CA ALA A 249 -3.80 0.43 8.88
C ALA A 249 -3.65 1.54 9.94
N ALA A 250 -4.61 1.70 10.88
CA ALA A 250 -4.44 2.65 11.98
C ALA A 250 -3.35 2.20 12.97
N GLY A 251 -3.18 0.88 13.16
CA GLY A 251 -2.06 0.30 13.91
C GLY A 251 -0.71 0.58 13.27
N ILE A 252 -0.64 0.57 11.93
CA ILE A 252 0.58 0.93 11.18
C ILE A 252 0.91 2.41 11.42
N ILE A 253 -0.07 3.30 11.32
CA ILE A 253 0.10 4.73 11.60
C ILE A 253 0.55 4.95 13.05
N GLN A 254 -0.04 4.24 14.02
CA GLN A 254 0.37 4.28 15.42
C GLN A 254 1.84 3.88 15.59
N ALA A 255 2.28 2.82 14.92
CA ALA A 255 3.66 2.34 15.00
C ALA A 255 4.69 3.32 14.44
N ILE A 256 4.36 4.00 13.32
CA ILE A 256 5.19 5.08 12.76
C ILE A 256 5.49 6.14 13.84
N GLY A 257 4.46 6.57 14.58
CA GLY A 257 4.62 7.53 15.67
C GLY A 257 5.38 6.95 16.87
N HIS A 258 5.03 5.73 17.29
CA HIS A 258 5.63 5.07 18.44
C HIS A 258 7.16 4.92 18.30
N PHE A 259 7.62 4.48 17.12
CA PHE A 259 9.04 4.29 16.84
C PHE A 259 9.74 5.56 16.32
N SER A 260 9.04 6.70 16.27
CA SER A 260 9.58 7.97 15.74
C SER A 260 10.12 7.86 14.31
N LEU A 261 9.43 7.12 13.44
CA LEU A 261 9.83 6.87 12.04
C LEU A 261 9.45 8.00 11.07
N GLY A 262 8.76 9.02 11.57
CA GLY A 262 8.34 10.21 10.83
C GLY A 262 6.97 10.72 11.29
N PRO A 263 6.37 11.67 10.55
CA PRO A 263 5.02 12.17 10.85
C PRO A 263 3.98 11.04 10.82
N ASN A 264 3.10 10.98 11.81
CA ASN A 264 2.04 9.97 11.90
C ASN A 264 0.62 10.56 11.95
N THR A 265 0.46 11.87 11.73
CA THR A 265 -0.85 12.50 11.60
C THR A 265 -1.29 12.46 10.15
N SER A 266 -2.37 11.73 9.83
CA SER A 266 -2.89 11.72 8.47
C SER A 266 -3.46 13.09 8.10
N PRO A 267 -3.21 13.60 6.89
CA PRO A 267 -3.91 14.79 6.38
C PRO A 267 -5.44 14.67 6.42
N ARG A 268 -5.99 13.44 6.44
CA ARG A 268 -7.44 13.20 6.61
C ARG A 268 -7.97 13.50 8.01
N ASP A 269 -7.12 13.52 9.02
CA ASP A 269 -7.51 13.77 10.42
C ASP A 269 -7.53 15.27 10.74
N VAL A 270 -7.00 16.11 9.85
CA VAL A 270 -6.95 17.56 10.01
C VAL A 270 -8.29 18.17 9.61
N MET A 271 -8.91 18.93 10.51
CA MET A 271 -10.23 19.55 10.25
C MET A 271 -10.12 20.93 9.58
N ASP A 272 -9.11 21.72 9.91
CA ASP A 272 -8.94 23.08 9.40
C ASP A 272 -8.03 23.11 8.15
N PHE A 273 -8.61 23.20 6.95
CA PHE A 273 -7.82 23.35 5.71
C PHE A 273 -7.31 24.76 5.44
N LEU A 274 -7.88 25.78 6.10
CA LEU A 274 -7.51 27.18 5.86
C LEU A 274 -6.23 27.56 6.58
N HIS A 275 -6.06 27.10 7.83
CA HIS A 275 -4.94 27.51 8.69
C HIS A 275 -3.91 26.41 8.92
N PHE A 276 -4.05 25.23 8.31
CA PHE A 276 -3.05 24.18 8.45
C PHE A 276 -1.76 24.55 7.71
N LYS A 277 -0.81 25.09 8.48
CA LYS A 277 0.59 25.24 8.11
C LYS A 277 1.35 24.01 8.58
N LEU A 278 1.93 23.28 7.65
CA LEU A 278 2.84 22.18 7.96
C LEU A 278 4.27 22.67 8.01
N GLU A 279 5.06 22.02 8.85
CA GLU A 279 6.49 22.31 9.03
C GLU A 279 7.32 21.98 7.78
N ASN A 280 6.82 21.10 6.89
CA ASN A 280 7.53 20.66 5.68
C ASN A 280 6.62 20.68 4.43
N VAL A 281 6.52 21.84 3.79
CA VAL A 281 5.83 22.00 2.50
C VAL A 281 6.55 21.19 1.43
N ASN A 282 5.87 20.20 0.85
CA ASN A 282 6.37 19.43 -0.29
C ASN A 282 5.27 19.27 -1.36
N PRO A 283 5.64 19.07 -2.64
CA PRO A 283 4.68 18.92 -3.73
C PRO A 283 3.63 17.82 -3.50
N GLY A 284 4.02 16.71 -2.88
CA GLY A 284 3.10 15.59 -2.61
C GLY A 284 2.03 15.97 -1.59
N HIS A 285 2.41 16.72 -0.56
CA HIS A 285 1.47 17.25 0.42
C HIS A 285 0.39 18.12 -0.24
N GLU A 286 0.78 19.06 -1.11
CA GLU A 286 -0.18 19.98 -1.73
C GLU A 286 -1.17 19.25 -2.65
N VAL A 287 -0.71 18.24 -3.39
CA VAL A 287 -1.59 17.37 -4.19
C VAL A 287 -2.61 16.65 -3.29
N VAL A 288 -2.16 16.02 -2.20
CA VAL A 288 -3.05 15.32 -1.26
C VAL A 288 -4.04 16.30 -0.64
N LYS A 289 -3.58 17.47 -0.18
CA LYS A 289 -4.40 18.50 0.44
C LYS A 289 -5.51 18.98 -0.49
N PHE A 290 -5.18 19.27 -1.75
CA PHE A 290 -6.15 19.69 -2.76
C PHE A 290 -7.27 18.67 -2.95
N TYR A 291 -6.94 17.38 -3.13
CA TYR A 291 -7.96 16.37 -3.38
C TYR A 291 -8.76 15.97 -2.14
N LEU A 292 -8.20 16.12 -0.93
CA LEU A 292 -8.97 15.98 0.30
C LEU A 292 -9.96 17.14 0.49
N PHE A 293 -9.56 18.37 0.17
CA PHE A 293 -10.49 19.50 0.13
C PHE A 293 -11.61 19.23 -0.88
N TYR A 294 -11.28 18.80 -2.09
CA TYR A 294 -12.25 18.44 -3.13
C TYR A 294 -13.25 17.36 -2.66
N GLU A 295 -12.78 16.32 -1.99
CA GLU A 295 -13.66 15.29 -1.40
C GLU A 295 -14.65 15.90 -0.41
N ARG A 296 -14.16 16.69 0.55
CA ARG A 296 -14.99 17.28 1.61
C ARG A 296 -15.94 18.34 1.08
N TRP A 297 -15.53 19.12 0.08
CA TRP A 297 -16.35 20.13 -0.58
C TRP A 297 -17.58 19.48 -1.23
N ARG A 298 -17.38 18.42 -2.01
CA ARG A 298 -18.48 17.66 -2.65
C ARG A 298 -19.38 16.94 -1.66
N ARG A 299 -18.85 16.59 -0.48
CA ARG A 299 -19.63 15.99 0.61
C ARG A 299 -20.30 17.00 1.53
N ALA A 300 -20.08 18.30 1.33
CA ALA A 300 -20.50 19.37 2.24
C ALA A 300 -20.02 19.18 3.69
N GLU A 301 -18.77 18.74 3.86
CA GLU A 301 -18.08 18.55 5.15
C GLU A 301 -17.20 19.74 5.54
N VAL A 302 -17.10 20.74 4.68
CA VAL A 302 -16.52 22.06 4.92
C VAL A 302 -17.58 23.12 4.66
N GLU A 303 -17.42 24.32 5.22
CA GLU A 303 -18.37 25.42 5.00
C GLU A 303 -18.36 25.86 3.53
N ASN A 304 -19.54 26.07 2.95
CA ASN A 304 -19.67 26.73 1.64
C ASN A 304 -19.41 28.23 1.79
N SER A 305 -18.14 28.62 1.89
CA SER A 305 -17.76 30.01 2.11
C SER A 305 -16.72 30.48 1.10
N GLU A 306 -16.84 31.76 0.71
CA GLU A 306 -15.89 32.45 -0.19
C GLU A 306 -14.42 32.32 0.24
N PRO A 307 -14.06 32.36 1.54
CA PRO A 307 -12.67 32.22 1.96
C PRO A 307 -12.00 30.92 1.49
N TYR A 308 -12.71 29.79 1.39
CA TYR A 308 -12.13 28.55 0.88
C TYR A 308 -11.80 28.64 -0.61
N LEU A 309 -12.74 29.11 -1.42
CA LEU A 309 -12.52 29.27 -2.87
C LEU A 309 -11.44 30.31 -3.16
N ALA A 310 -11.42 31.41 -2.40
CA ALA A 310 -10.37 32.42 -2.48
C ALA A 310 -9.00 31.84 -2.12
N SER A 311 -8.91 30.97 -1.10
CA SER A 311 -7.68 30.29 -0.71
C SER A 311 -7.14 29.36 -1.82
N LEU A 312 -8.02 28.60 -2.49
CA LEU A 312 -7.63 27.79 -3.65
C LEU A 312 -7.11 28.65 -4.81
N LYS A 313 -7.79 29.77 -5.11
CA LYS A 313 -7.34 30.71 -6.15
C LYS A 313 -5.98 31.32 -5.79
N ALA A 314 -5.75 31.65 -4.51
CA ALA A 314 -4.46 32.12 -4.02
C ALA A 314 -3.35 31.05 -4.02
N ALA A 315 -3.70 29.78 -4.25
CA ALA A 315 -2.76 28.70 -4.48
C ALA A 315 -2.55 28.39 -5.97
N CYS A 316 -3.20 29.11 -6.90
CA CYS A 316 -3.06 28.91 -8.33
C CYS A 316 -2.44 30.13 -9.00
N ASP A 317 -1.65 29.89 -10.04
CA ASP A 317 -1.16 30.97 -10.90
C ASP A 317 -2.35 31.56 -11.68
N PRO A 318 -2.49 32.89 -11.80
CA PRO A 318 -3.57 33.51 -12.56
C PRO A 318 -3.61 33.13 -14.05
N SER A 319 -2.46 32.74 -14.62
CA SER A 319 -2.33 32.21 -15.97
C SER A 319 -2.33 30.68 -16.03
N GLY A 320 -2.55 30.03 -14.89
CA GLY A 320 -2.47 28.59 -14.78
C GLY A 320 -3.59 27.87 -15.52
N VAL A 321 -3.24 26.70 -16.08
CA VAL A 321 -4.09 25.97 -17.03
C VAL A 321 -4.46 24.60 -16.49
N PHE A 322 -5.72 24.24 -16.66
CA PHE A 322 -6.23 22.88 -16.49
C PHE A 322 -6.59 22.28 -17.84
N VAL A 323 -6.07 21.09 -18.13
CA VAL A 323 -6.44 20.29 -19.29
C VAL A 323 -7.25 19.08 -18.79
N HIS A 324 -8.55 19.11 -19.06
CA HIS A 324 -9.48 18.05 -18.70
C HIS A 324 -9.26 16.82 -19.60
N PRO A 325 -9.53 15.58 -19.11
CA PRO A 325 -9.39 14.37 -19.92
C PRO A 325 -10.20 14.32 -21.23
N SER A 326 -11.22 15.18 -21.39
CA SER A 326 -11.97 15.34 -22.64
C SER A 326 -11.25 16.18 -23.70
N GLY A 327 -10.11 16.79 -23.36
CA GLY A 327 -9.38 17.74 -24.21
C GLY A 327 -9.83 19.19 -24.07
N ILE A 328 -10.78 19.48 -23.17
CA ILE A 328 -11.17 20.86 -22.85
C ILE A 328 -10.05 21.50 -22.01
N GLU A 329 -9.65 22.70 -22.41
CA GLU A 329 -8.69 23.53 -21.70
C GLU A 329 -9.43 24.69 -21.01
N LEU A 330 -9.16 24.89 -19.73
CA LEU A 330 -9.74 25.94 -18.90
C LEU A 330 -8.65 26.56 -18.04
N SER A 331 -8.83 27.79 -17.59
CA SER A 331 -7.99 28.35 -16.53
C SER A 331 -8.26 27.63 -15.20
N LEU A 332 -7.24 27.56 -14.34
CA LEU A 332 -7.42 27.00 -12.98
C LEU A 332 -8.47 27.78 -12.18
N PHE A 333 -8.64 29.08 -12.44
CA PHE A 333 -9.64 29.91 -11.77
C PHE A 333 -11.07 29.54 -12.19
N GLU A 334 -11.29 29.28 -13.48
CA GLU A 334 -12.59 28.81 -13.98
C GLU A 334 -12.98 27.45 -13.37
N ILE A 335 -12.00 26.54 -13.21
CA ILE A 335 -12.22 25.26 -12.51
C ILE A 335 -12.56 25.47 -11.03
N ILE A 336 -11.85 26.36 -10.33
CA ILE A 336 -12.19 26.66 -8.94
C ILE A 336 -13.58 27.28 -8.83
N ASP A 337 -13.98 28.13 -9.77
CA ASP A 337 -15.33 28.69 -9.80
C ASP A 337 -16.40 27.62 -10.10
N SER A 338 -16.09 26.62 -10.94
CA SER A 338 -17.00 25.51 -11.24
C SER A 338 -17.31 24.66 -10.01
N LEU A 339 -16.37 24.55 -9.04
CA LEU A 339 -16.56 23.81 -7.79
C LEU A 339 -17.83 24.23 -7.03
N ARG A 340 -18.27 25.49 -7.13
CA ARG A 340 -19.51 25.97 -6.51
C ARG A 340 -20.72 25.11 -6.88
N SER A 341 -20.79 24.69 -8.15
CA SER A 341 -21.90 23.88 -8.66
C SER A 341 -21.89 22.44 -8.13
N TYR A 342 -20.75 21.98 -7.60
CA TYR A 342 -20.55 20.65 -7.04
C TYR A 342 -20.56 20.62 -5.51
N TYR A 343 -20.78 21.74 -4.82
CA TYR A 343 -20.83 21.73 -3.36
C TYR A 343 -21.98 20.85 -2.86
N GLY A 344 -21.66 19.83 -2.07
CA GLY A 344 -22.65 18.93 -1.47
C GLY A 344 -23.38 17.99 -2.44
N ASP A 345 -22.95 17.89 -3.71
CA ASP A 345 -23.57 17.01 -4.71
C ASP A 345 -23.44 15.50 -4.37
N GLU A 346 -22.44 15.18 -3.55
CA GLU A 346 -22.14 13.86 -3.00
C GLU A 346 -22.49 13.74 -1.51
N ARG A 347 -23.23 14.70 -0.94
CA ARG A 347 -23.64 14.68 0.47
C ARG A 347 -24.46 13.42 0.77
N GLY A 348 -24.07 12.71 1.82
CA GLY A 348 -24.72 11.45 2.25
C GLY A 348 -24.42 10.23 1.39
N LYS A 349 -23.61 10.38 0.33
CA LYS A 349 -23.14 9.26 -0.49
C LYS A 349 -21.79 8.74 0.03
N ARG A 350 -21.44 7.50 -0.32
CA ARG A 350 -20.12 6.91 -0.10
C ARG A 350 -19.09 7.44 -1.12
N PHE A 351 -18.92 8.75 -1.14
CA PHE A 351 -17.96 9.42 -2.01
C PHE A 351 -16.58 9.44 -1.36
N ARG A 352 -15.55 8.99 -2.08
CA ARG A 352 -14.15 9.03 -1.64
C ARG A 352 -13.25 9.41 -2.80
N VAL A 353 -12.23 10.21 -2.48
CA VAL A 353 -11.18 10.60 -3.43
C VAL A 353 -9.84 10.29 -2.81
N TRP A 354 -8.93 9.70 -3.57
CA TRP A 354 -7.55 9.54 -3.14
C TRP A 354 -6.61 9.69 -4.33
N VAL A 355 -5.36 9.99 -4.02
CA VAL A 355 -4.27 9.99 -4.99
C VAL A 355 -3.37 8.79 -4.74
N ASP A 356 -2.70 8.33 -5.78
CA ASP A 356 -1.80 7.19 -5.76
C ASP A 356 -0.59 7.49 -6.65
N GLN A 357 0.60 7.05 -6.21
CA GLN A 357 1.87 7.30 -6.90
C GLN A 357 2.14 8.79 -7.12
N VAL A 358 2.06 9.61 -6.06
CA VAL A 358 2.42 11.03 -6.10
C VAL A 358 3.94 11.17 -6.18
N LEU A 359 4.44 11.33 -7.39
CA LEU A 359 5.86 11.29 -7.73
C LEU A 359 6.31 12.68 -8.21
N PRO A 360 6.81 13.54 -7.31
CA PRO A 360 7.38 14.81 -7.69
C PRO A 360 8.80 14.66 -8.25
N VAL A 361 9.08 15.35 -9.34
CA VAL A 361 10.41 15.49 -9.95
C VAL A 361 10.71 16.97 -10.05
N GLN A 362 11.78 17.41 -9.41
CA GLN A 362 12.23 18.80 -9.51
C GLN A 362 12.80 19.05 -10.91
N ILE A 363 12.25 20.03 -11.63
CA ILE A 363 12.63 20.38 -13.01
C ILE A 363 13.37 21.72 -13.10
N SER A 364 13.23 22.57 -12.08
CA SER A 364 14.03 23.78 -11.84
C SER A 364 14.15 24.00 -10.33
N PRO A 365 14.99 24.94 -9.84
CA PRO A 365 15.17 25.17 -8.41
C PRO A 365 13.87 25.42 -7.64
N ASP A 366 12.88 26.02 -8.30
CA ASP A 366 11.60 26.46 -7.75
C ASP A 366 10.38 25.71 -8.32
N THR A 367 10.57 24.74 -9.22
CA THR A 367 9.45 24.09 -9.93
C THR A 367 9.56 22.57 -9.93
N TRP A 368 8.42 21.91 -9.70
CA TRP A 368 8.26 20.47 -9.70
C TRP A 368 7.23 20.03 -10.73
N LEU A 369 7.58 19.00 -11.49
CA LEU A 369 6.62 18.21 -12.25
C LEU A 369 6.16 17.04 -11.39
N VAL A 370 4.88 16.97 -11.09
CA VAL A 370 4.29 15.94 -10.22
C VAL A 370 3.39 15.04 -11.04
N LYS A 371 3.70 13.74 -11.09
CA LYS A 371 2.82 12.74 -11.70
C LYS A 371 2.08 12.00 -10.60
N PHE A 372 0.80 11.70 -10.81
CA PHE A 372 -0.01 10.92 -9.88
C PHE A 372 -1.25 10.34 -10.58
N LYS A 373 -1.87 9.34 -9.96
CA LYS A 373 -3.22 8.87 -10.31
C LYS A 373 -4.20 9.49 -9.34
N LYS A 374 -5.31 10.02 -9.85
CA LYS A 374 -6.45 10.48 -9.05
C LYS A 374 -7.57 9.46 -9.20
N TRP A 375 -8.04 8.95 -8.07
CA TRP A 375 -9.13 8.01 -7.98
C TRP A 375 -10.35 8.66 -7.34
N GLU A 376 -11.53 8.36 -7.87
CA GLU A 376 -12.81 8.71 -7.30
C GLU A 376 -13.69 7.47 -7.21
N SER A 377 -14.33 7.28 -6.05
CA SER A 377 -15.36 6.27 -5.85
C SER A 377 -16.67 6.99 -5.48
N SER A 378 -17.73 6.77 -6.26
CA SER A 378 -19.09 7.23 -5.93
C SER A 378 -20.09 6.13 -6.26
N GLY A 379 -20.97 5.77 -5.31
CA GLY A 379 -22.05 4.81 -5.56
C GLY A 379 -21.58 3.41 -6.03
N GLY A 380 -20.35 3.02 -5.71
CA GLY A 380 -19.73 1.76 -6.18
C GLY A 380 -19.07 1.86 -7.56
N GLU A 381 -19.17 3.00 -8.24
CA GLU A 381 -18.41 3.27 -9.44
C GLU A 381 -17.03 3.82 -9.11
N LEU A 382 -16.01 3.17 -9.64
CA LEU A 382 -14.62 3.59 -9.54
C LEU A 382 -14.18 4.28 -10.83
N LYS A 383 -13.66 5.49 -10.70
CA LYS A 383 -13.13 6.32 -11.78
C LYS A 383 -11.68 6.68 -11.49
N CYS A 384 -10.85 6.75 -12.53
CA CYS A 384 -9.42 7.06 -12.41
C CYS A 384 -8.92 7.88 -13.59
N CYS A 385 -8.09 8.88 -13.30
CA CYS A 385 -7.32 9.60 -14.30
C CYS A 385 -5.85 9.68 -13.91
N THR A 386 -4.97 9.65 -14.90
CA THR A 386 -3.55 9.97 -14.72
C THR A 386 -3.39 11.46 -14.85
N SER A 387 -2.74 12.07 -13.86
CA SER A 387 -2.55 13.51 -13.74
C SER A 387 -1.06 13.85 -13.80
N THR A 388 -0.74 14.95 -14.49
CA THR A 388 0.56 15.62 -14.45
C THR A 388 0.32 17.06 -14.04
N ALA A 389 0.92 17.48 -12.93
CA ALA A 389 0.85 18.84 -12.43
C ALA A 389 2.22 19.53 -12.49
N ILE A 390 2.21 20.84 -12.66
CA ILE A 390 3.38 21.71 -12.45
C ILE A 390 3.07 22.57 -11.24
N LEU A 391 3.91 22.44 -10.21
CA LEU A 391 3.87 23.26 -9.01
C LEU A 391 5.13 24.12 -8.96
N SER A 392 5.00 25.40 -8.66
CA SER A 392 6.12 26.31 -8.43
C SER A 392 6.13 26.84 -7.00
N SER A 393 7.27 27.27 -6.48
CA SER A 393 7.33 27.92 -5.18
C SER A 393 6.72 29.33 -5.25
N LYS A 394 6.07 29.76 -4.17
CA LYS A 394 5.53 31.12 -4.03
C LYS A 394 6.61 32.19 -3.92
N ASP A 395 7.80 31.83 -3.43
CA ASP A 395 8.98 32.70 -3.38
C ASP A 395 10.19 31.93 -3.94
N ALA A 396 10.93 32.54 -4.86
CA ALA A 396 12.12 31.96 -5.47
C ALA A 396 13.26 31.68 -4.46
N THR A 397 13.15 32.19 -3.23
CA THR A 397 14.19 32.10 -2.20
C THR A 397 13.91 31.03 -1.13
N THR A 398 12.65 30.68 -0.83
CA THR A 398 12.30 29.63 0.15
C THR A 398 10.97 28.91 -0.14
N VAL A 399 11.00 27.57 -0.20
CA VAL A 399 9.81 26.70 -0.41
C VAL A 399 8.80 26.76 0.74
N SER A 400 9.19 27.28 1.90
CA SER A 400 8.36 27.35 3.12
C SER A 400 7.11 28.23 2.99
N ASP A 401 7.05 29.12 2.00
CA ASP A 401 5.93 30.05 1.83
C ASP A 401 4.74 29.46 1.05
N GLY A 402 4.85 28.19 0.64
CA GLY A 402 3.82 27.44 -0.06
C GLY A 402 4.12 27.23 -1.54
N LEU A 403 3.29 26.41 -2.19
CA LEU A 403 3.38 26.14 -3.62
C LEU A 403 2.21 26.78 -4.37
N THR A 404 2.43 27.05 -5.65
CA THR A 404 1.48 27.58 -6.62
C THR A 404 1.26 26.55 -7.71
N TRP A 405 0.00 26.23 -8.00
CA TRP A 405 -0.40 25.39 -9.12
C TRP A 405 -0.32 26.19 -10.42
N VAL A 406 0.53 25.77 -11.34
CA VAL A 406 0.75 26.43 -12.64
C VAL A 406 0.05 25.66 -13.76
N HIS A 407 0.04 24.34 -13.67
CA HIS A 407 -0.58 23.50 -14.69
C HIS A 407 -1.11 22.21 -14.07
N LEU A 408 -2.24 21.72 -14.57
CA LEU A 408 -2.75 20.39 -14.26
C LEU A 408 -3.36 19.77 -15.51
N HIS A 409 -2.79 18.68 -15.99
CA HIS A 409 -3.31 17.93 -17.12
C HIS A 409 -3.70 16.54 -16.67
N GLN A 410 -4.95 16.15 -16.96
CA GLN A 410 -5.48 14.85 -16.65
C GLN A 410 -5.83 14.06 -17.91
N THR A 411 -5.65 12.74 -17.86
CA THR A 411 -6.01 11.82 -18.94
C THR A 411 -6.73 10.59 -18.38
N TRP A 412 -7.71 10.08 -19.12
CA TRP A 412 -8.47 8.88 -18.74
C TRP A 412 -7.54 7.69 -18.50
N PHE A 413 -7.69 7.01 -17.36
CA PHE A 413 -6.93 5.79 -17.12
C PHE A 413 -7.46 4.66 -18.02
N LYS A 414 -6.60 4.16 -18.91
CA LYS A 414 -6.96 3.29 -20.05
C LYS A 414 -7.71 2.02 -19.67
N GLU A 415 -7.50 1.45 -18.47
CA GLU A 415 -8.18 0.21 -18.04
C GLU A 415 -9.64 0.44 -17.59
N LEU A 416 -10.04 1.68 -17.34
CA LEU A 416 -11.42 2.07 -16.98
C LEU A 416 -12.12 2.86 -18.10
N ALA A 417 -11.45 3.05 -19.24
CA ALA A 417 -11.90 3.88 -20.36
C ALA A 417 -13.13 3.35 -21.13
N SER A 418 -13.67 2.18 -20.74
CA SER A 418 -14.83 1.56 -21.38
C SER A 418 -16.17 1.97 -20.76
N LYS A 419 -16.20 2.88 -19.79
CA LYS A 419 -17.44 3.40 -19.17
C LYS A 419 -17.73 4.81 -19.65
N ASP A 420 -19.01 5.14 -19.81
CA ASP A 420 -19.45 6.47 -20.22
C ASP A 420 -18.94 7.54 -19.23
N HIS A 421 -18.05 8.39 -19.72
CA HIS A 421 -17.37 9.43 -18.95
C HIS A 421 -18.09 10.78 -19.00
N SER A 422 -19.25 10.86 -19.65
CA SER A 422 -20.06 12.08 -19.80
C SER A 422 -20.50 12.72 -18.48
N THR A 423 -20.43 11.97 -17.37
CA THR A 423 -20.83 12.41 -16.03
C THR A 423 -19.68 12.81 -15.11
N TRP A 424 -18.41 12.76 -15.55
CA TRP A 424 -17.33 13.26 -14.69
C TRP A 424 -17.34 14.80 -14.75
N PRO A 425 -17.56 15.48 -13.62
CA PRO A 425 -17.46 16.93 -13.57
C PRO A 425 -16.10 17.41 -14.06
N VAL A 426 -16.13 18.49 -14.86
CA VAL A 426 -14.94 19.15 -15.43
C VAL A 426 -14.13 19.82 -14.33
#